data_AF-A0A258EDV6-F1
#
_entry.id   AF-A0A258EDV6-F1
#
_cell.length_a   1.000
_cell.length_b   1.000
_cell.length_c   1.000
_cell.angle_alpha   90.00
_cell.angle_beta   90.00
_cell.angle_gamma   90.00
#
_symmetry.space_group_name_H-M   'P 1'
#
loop_
_entity.id
_entity.type
_entity.pdbx_description
1 polymer ?
#
loop_
_entity_poly.entity_id
_entity_poly.type
_entity_poly.pdbx_seq_one_letter_code
_entity_poly.pdbx_strand_id
1 'polypeptide(L)'
;MEENTALFTNDAVVFGLLMATLAFIFGTSASKNPFWVKFYTYVPTVLLCYFIPAVFNSLGWISGESSKLYGVASRYLLPASLVLFTISIDLKGILRLGPKALTMFLAGTLGIMLGGPLAMLTVGLIQPEIYAGSGADELWRGLSTIAGSWIGGGANQTAMLEVWGA
;
A
#
# COMPACT_ATOMS: atom_id res chain seq x y z
N MET A 1 5.93 18.58 -16.65
CA MET A 1 6.56 17.28 -16.30
C MET A 1 7.29 16.83 -17.54
N GLU A 2 8.61 16.65 -17.48
CA GLU A 2 9.35 16.04 -18.58
C GLU A 2 8.81 14.62 -18.78
N GLU A 3 8.30 14.31 -19.98
CA GLU A 3 7.99 12.95 -20.41
C GLU A 3 9.32 12.19 -20.51
N ASN A 4 9.77 11.63 -19.39
CA ASN A 4 10.84 10.66 -19.43
C ASN A 4 10.24 9.38 -20.02
N THR A 5 10.36 9.22 -21.35
CA THR A 5 9.98 7.99 -22.03
C THR A 5 10.68 6.83 -21.37
N ALA A 6 9.92 5.96 -20.71
CA ALA A 6 10.47 4.83 -19.99
C ALA A 6 11.36 3.98 -20.92
N LEU A 7 12.50 3.53 -20.39
CA LEU A 7 13.50 2.78 -21.14
C LEU A 7 12.91 1.48 -21.72
N PHE A 8 12.02 0.82 -20.97
CA PHE A 8 11.25 -0.33 -21.45
C PHE A 8 9.80 0.08 -21.74
N THR A 9 9.45 0.12 -23.03
CA THR A 9 8.10 0.40 -23.52
C THR A 9 7.27 -0.86 -23.78
N ASN A 10 7.92 -2.02 -23.89
CA ASN A 10 7.25 -3.30 -24.12
C ASN A 10 6.79 -3.92 -22.79
N ASP A 11 5.48 -4.04 -22.61
CA ASP A 11 4.86 -4.60 -21.40
C ASP A 11 5.35 -6.02 -21.07
N ALA A 12 5.70 -6.85 -22.06
CA ALA A 12 6.23 -8.19 -21.79
C ALA A 12 7.62 -8.15 -21.13
N VAL A 13 8.45 -7.17 -21.52
CA VAL A 13 9.77 -6.95 -20.93
C VAL A 13 9.64 -6.41 -19.50
N VAL A 14 8.75 -5.43 -19.31
CA VAL A 14 8.43 -4.89 -17.97
C VAL A 14 7.91 -6.00 -17.06
N PHE A 15 7.00 -6.85 -17.56
CA PHE A 15 6.48 -7.99 -16.81
C PHE A 15 7.59 -8.99 -16.46
N GLY A 16 8.44 -9.34 -17.42
CA GLY A 16 9.59 -10.22 -17.20
C GLY A 16 10.53 -9.68 -16.11
N LEU A 17 10.82 -8.38 -16.12
CA LEU A 17 11.63 -7.70 -15.11
C LEU A 17 10.99 -7.78 -13.71
N LEU A 18 9.68 -7.50 -13.62
CA LEU A 18 8.94 -7.58 -12.35
C LEU A 18 8.89 -9.03 -11.83
N MET A 19 8.65 -10.01 -12.71
CA MET A 19 8.66 -11.43 -12.35
C MET A 19 10.05 -11.91 -11.92
N ALA A 20 11.11 -11.48 -12.59
CA ALA A 20 12.49 -11.78 -12.20
C ALA A 20 12.82 -11.18 -10.83
N THR A 21 12.32 -9.97 -10.55
CA THR A 21 12.48 -9.32 -9.25
C THR A 21 11.77 -10.10 -8.15
N LEU A 22 10.52 -10.53 -8.36
CA LEU A 22 9.80 -11.38 -7.42
C LEU A 22 10.50 -12.73 -7.20
N ALA A 23 10.94 -13.38 -8.28
CA ALA A 23 11.68 -14.63 -8.20
C ALA A 23 12.99 -14.48 -7.40
N PHE A 24 13.72 -13.39 -7.62
CA PHE A 24 14.91 -13.05 -6.84
C PHE A 24 14.56 -12.90 -5.36
N ILE A 25 13.61 -12.01 -5.03
CA ILE A 25 13.23 -11.70 -3.64
C ILE A 25 12.75 -12.94 -2.89
N PHE A 26 11.83 -13.72 -3.47
CA PHE A 26 11.32 -14.92 -2.82
C PHE A 26 12.36 -16.03 -2.77
N GLY A 27 13.20 -16.15 -3.81
CA GLY A 27 14.30 -17.12 -3.84
C GLY A 27 15.37 -16.84 -2.78
N THR A 28 15.76 -15.58 -2.59
CA THR A 28 16.69 -15.18 -1.53
C THR A 28 16.04 -15.24 -0.15
N SER A 29 14.76 -14.89 -0.03
CA SER A 29 14.01 -14.99 1.23
C SER A 29 13.81 -16.43 1.72
N ALA A 30 13.71 -17.40 0.81
CA ALA A 30 13.63 -18.82 1.14
C ALA A 30 15.02 -19.49 1.29
N SER A 31 16.10 -18.74 1.04
CA SER A 31 17.47 -19.27 1.09
C SER A 31 17.90 -19.56 2.52
N LYS A 32 18.67 -20.64 2.71
CA LYS A 32 19.29 -21.00 3.99
C LYS A 32 20.65 -20.33 4.21
N ASN A 33 21.13 -19.51 3.27
CA ASN A 33 22.40 -18.82 3.41
C ASN A 33 22.35 -17.83 4.60
N PRO A 34 23.31 -17.87 5.55
CA PRO A 34 23.33 -16.98 6.71
C PRO A 34 23.22 -15.49 6.38
N PHE A 35 23.76 -15.06 5.24
CA PHE A 35 23.67 -13.68 4.78
C PHE A 35 22.21 -13.26 4.51
N TRP A 36 21.49 -14.05 3.70
CA TRP A 36 20.11 -13.75 3.34
C TRP A 36 19.17 -13.84 4.53
N VAL A 37 19.34 -14.85 5.40
CA VAL A 37 18.57 -14.95 6.65
C VAL A 37 18.73 -13.70 7.51
N LYS A 38 19.97 -13.21 7.68
CA LYS A 38 20.23 -11.99 8.45
C LYS A 38 19.63 -10.76 7.78
N PHE A 39 19.72 -10.64 6.47
CA PHE A 39 19.14 -9.52 5.72
C PHE A 39 17.61 -9.46 5.87
N TYR A 40 16.90 -10.57 5.62
CA TYR A 40 15.44 -10.65 5.73
C TYR A 40 14.92 -10.58 7.17
N THR A 41 15.79 -10.71 8.18
CA THR A 41 15.44 -10.43 9.57
C THR A 41 15.17 -8.92 9.80
N TYR A 42 15.88 -8.05 9.09
CA TYR A 42 15.72 -6.59 9.22
C TYR A 42 14.85 -6.00 8.11
N VAL A 43 14.90 -6.57 6.91
CA VAL A 43 14.22 -6.05 5.73
C VAL A 43 13.13 -7.03 5.30
N PRO A 44 11.84 -6.71 5.54
CA PRO A 44 10.75 -7.59 5.16
C PRO A 44 10.66 -7.79 3.64
N THR A 45 10.31 -9.00 3.22
CA THR A 45 10.14 -9.37 1.81
C THR A 45 9.14 -8.46 1.08
N VAL A 46 8.02 -8.14 1.73
CA VAL A 46 6.97 -7.25 1.17
C VAL A 46 7.50 -5.84 0.91
N LEU A 47 8.38 -5.33 1.77
CA LEU A 47 8.99 -4.01 1.60
C LEU A 47 9.78 -3.97 0.29
N LEU A 48 10.59 -4.98 0.01
CA LEU A 48 11.39 -5.07 -1.21
C LEU A 48 10.53 -5.23 -2.46
N CYS A 49 9.45 -6.00 -2.37
CA CYS A 49 8.48 -6.15 -3.47
C CYS A 49 7.83 -4.81 -3.85
N TYR A 50 7.76 -3.84 -2.93
CA TYR A 50 7.28 -2.50 -3.21
C TYR A 50 8.41 -1.55 -3.65
N PHE A 51 9.52 -1.53 -2.91
CA PHE A 51 10.60 -0.57 -3.11
C PHE A 51 11.36 -0.79 -4.43
N ILE A 52 11.68 -2.03 -4.80
CA ILE A 52 12.49 -2.28 -6.00
C ILE A 52 11.76 -1.83 -7.28
N PRO A 53 10.47 -2.18 -7.50
CA PRO A 53 9.71 -1.64 -8.62
C PRO A 53 9.56 -0.11 -8.58
N ALA A 54 9.41 0.48 -7.39
CA ALA A 54 9.35 1.93 -7.25
C ALA A 54 10.68 2.60 -7.70
N VAL A 55 11.82 2.02 -7.36
CA VAL A 55 13.14 2.47 -7.84
C VAL A 55 13.23 2.35 -9.37
N PHE A 56 12.77 1.25 -9.97
CA PHE A 56 12.74 1.13 -11.43
C PHE A 56 11.89 2.21 -12.09
N ASN A 57 10.77 2.58 -11.47
CA ASN A 57 9.93 3.68 -11.95
C ASN A 57 10.64 5.03 -11.83
N SER A 58 11.23 5.34 -10.66
CA SER A 58 11.96 6.59 -10.44
C SER A 58 13.21 6.74 -11.32
N LEU A 59 13.87 5.63 -11.68
CA LEU A 59 14.98 5.61 -12.62
C LEU A 59 14.53 5.66 -14.10
N GLY A 60 13.22 5.69 -14.37
CA GLY A 60 12.66 5.71 -15.72
C GLY A 60 12.83 4.39 -16.47
N TRP A 61 13.12 3.27 -15.80
CA TRP A 61 13.22 1.96 -16.45
C TRP A 61 11.85 1.43 -16.86
N ILE A 62 10.87 1.61 -15.98
CA ILE A 62 9.47 1.24 -16.19
C ILE A 62 8.60 2.46 -15.95
N SER A 63 7.41 2.51 -16.54
CA SER A 63 6.41 3.53 -16.21
C SER A 63 5.10 2.86 -15.81
N GLY A 64 4.63 3.21 -14.62
CA GLY A 64 3.33 2.75 -14.11
C GLY A 64 2.14 3.39 -14.85
N GLU A 65 2.35 4.54 -15.51
CA GLU A 65 1.30 5.27 -16.22
C GLU A 65 1.15 4.79 -17.67
N SER A 66 2.27 4.51 -18.36
CA SER A 66 2.23 4.07 -19.76
C SER A 66 2.06 2.57 -19.92
N SER A 67 2.45 1.77 -18.91
CA SER A 67 2.34 0.31 -18.96
C SER A 67 0.91 -0.16 -18.73
N LYS A 68 0.45 -1.12 -19.53
CA LYS A 68 -0.89 -1.73 -19.37
C LYS A 68 -0.91 -2.79 -18.26
N LEU A 69 0.24 -3.10 -17.65
CA LEU A 69 0.35 -4.16 -16.66
C LEU A 69 -0.44 -3.90 -15.39
N TYR A 70 -0.59 -2.65 -14.97
CA TYR A 70 -1.45 -2.33 -13.82
C TYR A 70 -2.90 -2.78 -14.06
N GLY A 71 -3.41 -2.56 -15.28
CA GLY A 71 -4.73 -3.04 -15.69
C GLY A 71 -4.84 -4.56 -15.65
N VAL A 72 -3.80 -5.26 -16.10
CA VAL A 72 -3.76 -6.74 -16.05
C VAL A 72 -3.74 -7.26 -14.61
N ALA A 73 -2.86 -6.69 -13.78
CA ALA A 73 -2.71 -7.08 -12.38
C ALA A 73 -3.97 -6.80 -11.57
N SER A 74 -4.53 -5.59 -11.67
CA SER A 74 -5.71 -5.17 -10.90
C SER A 74 -7.01 -5.85 -11.34
N ARG A 75 -7.20 -6.13 -12.63
CA ARG A 75 -8.47 -6.65 -13.15
C ARG A 75 -8.52 -8.17 -13.30
N TYR A 76 -7.38 -8.85 -13.44
CA TYR A 76 -7.35 -10.30 -13.63
C TYR A 76 -6.63 -11.02 -12.48
N LEU A 77 -5.42 -10.57 -12.13
CA LEU A 77 -4.61 -11.27 -11.12
C LEU A 77 -5.11 -11.04 -9.69
N LEU A 78 -5.43 -9.79 -9.35
CA LEU A 78 -5.89 -9.42 -8.01
C LEU A 78 -7.23 -10.09 -7.66
N PRO A 79 -8.28 -10.08 -8.51
CA PRO A 79 -9.53 -10.78 -8.18
C PRO A 79 -9.32 -12.29 -8.04
N ALA A 80 -8.54 -12.91 -8.93
CA ALA A 80 -8.21 -14.33 -8.81
C ALA A 80 -7.48 -14.64 -7.49
N SER A 81 -6.53 -13.80 -7.10
CA SER A 81 -5.79 -13.94 -5.83
C SER A 81 -6.70 -13.78 -4.62
N LEU A 82 -7.66 -12.84 -4.65
CA LEU A 82 -8.64 -12.65 -3.59
C LEU A 82 -9.59 -13.86 -3.46
N VAL A 83 -10.01 -14.46 -4.58
CA VAL A 83 -10.80 -15.69 -4.55
C VAL A 83 -10.00 -16.85 -3.95
N LEU A 84 -8.76 -17.04 -4.37
CA LEU A 84 -7.90 -18.08 -3.81
C LEU A 84 -7.60 -17.85 -2.32
N PHE A 85 -7.38 -16.60 -1.94
CA PHE A 85 -7.18 -16.19 -0.55
C PHE A 85 -8.43 -16.50 0.28
N THR A 86 -9.62 -16.09 -0.18
CA THR A 86 -10.88 -16.31 0.53
C THR A 86 -11.24 -17.78 0.69
N ILE A 87 -10.95 -18.64 -0.28
CA ILE A 87 -11.10 -20.10 -0.15
C ILE A 87 -10.14 -20.66 0.92
N SER A 88 -8.97 -20.05 1.09
CA SER A 88 -7.95 -20.46 2.07
C SER A 88 -8.20 -19.90 3.48
N ILE A 89 -9.23 -19.07 3.68
CA ILE A 89 -9.54 -18.48 4.98
C ILE A 89 -10.16 -19.52 5.93
N ASP A 90 -9.59 -19.62 7.13
CA ASP A 90 -10.20 -20.37 8.25
C ASP A 90 -11.34 -19.57 8.89
N LEU A 91 -12.55 -19.73 8.35
CA LEU A 91 -13.77 -19.10 8.88
C LEU A 91 -14.05 -19.50 10.34
N LYS A 92 -13.73 -20.73 10.74
CA LYS A 92 -13.95 -21.18 12.13
C LYS A 92 -12.98 -20.48 13.09
N GLY A 93 -11.73 -20.30 12.67
CA GLY A 93 -10.74 -19.51 13.38
C GLY A 93 -11.19 -18.08 13.59
N ILE A 94 -11.68 -17.41 12.54
CA ILE A 94 -12.21 -16.04 12.63
C ILE A 94 -13.40 -15.95 13.59
N LEU A 95 -14.36 -16.87 13.49
CA LEU A 95 -15.52 -16.89 14.40
C LEU A 95 -15.11 -17.10 15.86
N ARG A 96 -14.06 -17.89 16.11
CA ARG A 96 -13.50 -18.09 17.46
C ARG A 96 -12.84 -16.84 18.05
N LEU A 97 -12.33 -15.94 17.22
CA LEU A 97 -11.84 -14.64 17.71
C LEU A 97 -12.99 -13.77 18.23
N GLY A 98 -14.17 -13.84 17.59
CA GLY A 98 -15.43 -13.23 18.02
C GLY A 98 -15.25 -11.84 18.67
N PRO A 99 -15.52 -11.69 19.98
CA PRO A 99 -15.47 -10.39 20.65
C PRO A 99 -14.07 -9.77 20.74
N LYS A 100 -12.99 -10.56 20.68
CA LYS A 100 -11.62 -10.02 20.71
C LYS A 100 -11.27 -9.28 19.42
N ALA A 101 -11.66 -9.83 18.27
CA ALA A 101 -11.47 -9.14 16.99
C ALA A 101 -12.28 -7.84 16.93
N LEU A 102 -13.53 -7.87 17.39
CA LEU A 102 -14.39 -6.68 17.41
C LEU A 102 -13.85 -5.59 18.34
N THR A 103 -13.40 -5.96 19.54
CA THR A 103 -12.80 -4.99 20.49
C THR A 103 -11.51 -4.39 19.95
N MET A 104 -10.63 -5.19 19.33
CA MET A 104 -9.43 -4.67 18.65
C MET A 104 -9.78 -3.71 17.51
N PHE A 105 -10.80 -4.04 16.69
CA PHE A 105 -11.27 -3.17 15.63
C PHE A 105 -11.81 -1.85 16.18
N LEU A 106 -12.71 -1.89 17.17
CA LEU A 106 -13.29 -0.68 17.76
C LEU A 106 -12.23 0.18 18.47
N ALA A 107 -11.28 -0.43 19.16
CA ALA A 107 -10.17 0.29 19.78
C ALA A 107 -9.30 0.99 18.72
N GLY A 108 -8.99 0.31 17.60
CA GLY A 108 -8.28 0.90 16.48
C GLY A 108 -9.05 2.07 15.84
N THR A 109 -10.34 1.87 15.58
CA THR A 109 -11.21 2.91 15.00
C THR A 109 -11.32 4.14 15.90
N LEU A 110 -11.53 3.95 17.20
CA LEU A 110 -11.51 5.04 18.18
C LEU A 110 -10.13 5.72 18.23
N GLY A 111 -9.05 4.94 18.16
CA GLY A 111 -7.69 5.45 18.09
C GLY A 111 -7.48 6.39 16.89
N ILE A 112 -8.00 6.05 15.71
CA ILE A 112 -7.90 6.90 14.51
C ILE A 112 -8.79 8.14 14.65
N MET A 113 -10.04 7.96 15.09
CA MET A 113 -11.01 9.06 15.28
C MET A 113 -10.50 10.13 16.25
N LEU A 114 -9.78 9.72 17.30
CA LEU A 114 -9.18 10.64 18.28
C LEU A 114 -7.80 11.10 17.84
N GLY A 115 -6.99 10.20 17.28
CA GLY A 115 -5.60 10.44 16.90
C GLY A 115 -5.45 11.47 15.78
N GLY A 116 -6.33 11.46 14.77
CA GLY A 116 -6.30 12.46 13.70
C GLY A 116 -6.44 13.90 14.20
N PRO A 117 -7.55 14.24 14.90
CA PRO A 117 -7.74 15.56 15.50
C PRO A 117 -6.65 15.93 16.52
N LEU A 118 -6.22 14.99 17.37
CA LEU A 118 -5.14 15.24 18.33
C LEU A 118 -3.80 15.53 17.64
N ALA A 119 -3.49 14.84 16.55
CA ALA A 119 -2.29 15.10 15.76
C ALA A 119 -2.37 16.50 15.12
N MET A 120 -3.54 16.89 14.58
CA MET A 120 -3.72 18.23 14.04
C MET A 120 -3.54 19.32 15.11
N LEU A 121 -4.12 19.11 16.30
CA LEU A 121 -4.01 20.05 17.40
C LEU A 121 -2.56 20.20 17.88
N THR A 122 -1.85 19.08 18.07
CA THR A 122 -0.48 19.10 18.57
C THR A 122 0.49 19.73 17.56
N VAL A 123 0.40 19.36 16.28
CA VAL A 123 1.24 19.96 15.23
C VAL A 123 0.89 21.43 15.02
N GLY A 124 -0.40 21.81 15.07
CA GLY A 124 -0.83 23.20 14.95
C GLY A 124 -0.36 24.11 16.08
N LEU A 125 -0.09 23.56 17.27
CA LEU A 125 0.50 24.30 18.38
C LEU A 125 2.02 24.46 18.28
N ILE A 126 2.71 23.49 17.67
CA ILE A 126 4.19 23.46 17.63
C ILE A 126 4.72 24.15 16.36
N GLN A 127 4.09 23.90 15.20
CA GLN A 127 4.49 24.40 13.88
C GLN A 127 3.26 24.78 13.05
N PRO A 128 2.59 25.91 13.38
CA PRO A 128 1.39 26.36 12.67
C PRO A 128 1.65 26.67 11.18
N GLU A 129 2.90 26.98 10.81
CA GLU A 129 3.33 27.23 9.43
C GLU A 129 3.14 26.01 8.49
N ILE A 130 3.08 24.78 9.01
CA ILE A 130 2.78 23.59 8.20
C ILE A 130 1.38 23.67 7.59
N TYR A 131 0.44 24.35 8.26
CA TYR A 131 -0.92 24.57 7.77
C TYR A 131 -1.07 25.89 7.01
N ALA A 132 -0.03 26.71 6.94
CA ALA A 132 -0.08 27.98 6.23
C ALA A 132 -0.12 27.72 4.72
N GLY A 133 -1.30 27.86 4.13
CA GLY A 133 -1.54 27.67 2.70
C GLY A 133 -2.51 26.53 2.37
N SER A 134 -2.78 25.63 3.31
CA SER A 134 -3.79 24.57 3.14
C SER A 134 -5.09 24.94 3.83
N GLY A 135 -6.19 24.92 3.09
CA GLY A 135 -7.52 25.13 3.64
C GLY A 135 -7.95 23.99 4.56
N ALA A 136 -8.90 24.25 5.46
CA ALA A 136 -9.50 23.20 6.31
C ALA A 136 -10.06 22.02 5.48
N ASP A 137 -10.54 22.30 4.26
CA ASP A 137 -11.02 21.30 3.31
C ASP A 137 -9.92 20.35 2.81
N GLU A 138 -8.76 20.88 2.44
CA GLU A 138 -7.61 20.07 1.98
C GLU A 138 -7.08 19.17 3.10
N LEU A 139 -6.99 19.73 4.31
CA LEU A 139 -6.57 18.97 5.49
C LEU A 139 -7.57 17.85 5.81
N TRP A 140 -8.86 18.13 5.71
CA TRP A 140 -9.89 17.12 5.98
C TRP A 140 -9.90 16.02 4.91
N ARG A 141 -9.69 16.35 3.64
CA ARG A 141 -9.53 15.39 2.55
C ARG A 141 -8.30 14.50 2.77
N GLY A 142 -7.15 15.08 3.11
CA GLY A 142 -5.97 14.29 3.46
C GLY A 142 -6.22 13.33 4.62
N LEU A 143 -6.89 13.79 5.68
CA LEU A 143 -7.23 12.93 6.82
C LEU A 143 -8.25 11.84 6.49
N SER A 144 -9.28 12.14 5.69
CA SER A 144 -10.28 11.15 5.30
C SER A 144 -9.65 10.06 4.43
N THR A 145 -8.76 10.41 3.51
CA THR A 145 -8.02 9.48 2.66
C THR A 145 -7.14 8.53 3.49
N ILE A 146 -6.43 9.05 4.50
CA ILE A 146 -5.62 8.22 5.42
C ILE A 146 -6.52 7.29 6.24
N ALA A 147 -7.62 7.80 6.79
CA ALA A 147 -8.57 6.99 7.56
C ALA A 147 -9.22 5.89 6.71
N GLY A 148 -9.57 6.20 5.46
CA GLY A 148 -10.08 5.25 4.48
C GLY A 148 -9.09 4.12 4.20
N SER A 149 -7.82 4.47 3.94
CA SER A 149 -6.75 3.49 3.73
C SER A 149 -6.56 2.56 4.94
N TRP A 150 -6.72 3.05 6.17
CA TRP A 150 -6.48 2.21 7.35
C TRP A 150 -7.65 1.28 7.67
N ILE A 151 -8.90 1.74 7.53
CA ILE A 151 -10.09 0.96 7.89
C ILE A 151 -10.43 -0.10 6.83
N GLY A 152 -10.20 0.18 5.54
CA GLY A 152 -10.55 -0.75 4.46
C GLY A 152 -9.60 -0.75 3.27
N GLY A 153 -8.38 -0.23 3.44
CA GLY A 153 -7.36 -0.25 2.40
C GLY A 153 -7.69 0.64 1.20
N GLY A 154 -7.10 0.28 0.05
CA GLY A 154 -7.25 1.06 -1.19
C GLY A 154 -8.69 1.21 -1.67
N ALA A 155 -9.59 0.25 -1.40
CA ALA A 155 -11.00 0.36 -1.81
C ALA A 155 -11.73 1.49 -1.07
N ASN A 156 -11.53 1.58 0.26
CA ASN A 156 -12.11 2.67 1.05
C ASN A 156 -11.41 4.00 0.74
N GLN A 157 -10.11 3.99 0.45
CA GLN A 157 -9.39 5.17 -0.02
C GLN A 157 -9.96 5.70 -1.34
N THR A 158 -10.20 4.85 -2.34
CA THR A 158 -10.87 5.24 -3.59
C THR A 158 -12.29 5.73 -3.34
N ALA A 159 -13.04 5.11 -2.43
CA ALA A 159 -14.35 5.65 -2.06
C ALA A 159 -14.27 7.08 -1.47
N MET A 160 -13.19 7.40 -0.74
CA MET A 160 -12.97 8.76 -0.25
C MET A 160 -12.71 9.75 -1.40
N LEU A 161 -11.96 9.32 -2.42
CA LEU A 161 -11.70 10.10 -3.64
C LEU A 161 -12.99 10.38 -4.41
N GLU A 162 -13.83 9.37 -4.62
CA GLU A 162 -15.01 9.51 -5.46
C GLU A 162 -16.12 10.36 -4.82
N VAL A 163 -16.24 10.35 -3.49
CA VAL A 163 -17.31 11.07 -2.77
C VAL A 163 -16.87 12.44 -2.27
N TRP A 164 -15.62 12.60 -1.83
CA TRP A 164 -15.10 13.84 -1.25
C TRP A 164 -14.01 14.50 -2.11
N GLY A 165 -13.65 13.91 -3.25
CA GLY A 165 -12.50 14.32 -4.05
C GLY A 165 -11.16 14.05 -3.38
N ALA A 166 -11.14 13.30 -2.27
CA ALA A 166 -10.01 13.18 -1.35
C ALA A 166 -8.91 12.19 -1.75
#